data_AF-A0A1H6RF03-F1
#
_entry.id   AF-A0A1H6RF03-F1
#
_cell.length_a   1.000
_cell.length_b   1.000
_cell.length_c   1.000
_cell.angle_alpha   90.00
_cell.angle_beta   90.00
_cell.angle_gamma   90.00
#
_symmetry.space_group_name_H-M   'P 1'
#
loop_
_entity.id
_entity.type
_entity.pdbx_description
1 polymer ?
#
loop_
_entity_poly.entity_id
_entity_poly.type
_entity_poly.pdbx_seq_one_letter_code
_entity_poly.pdbx_strand_id
1 'polypeptide(L)'
;MKKSISSLLSAVLAVFACSSCAKSDEPTVAKSNTYVLVHGAWQAPYVWDAVRSDLENKGNQVIVVELPGHGNDQTPTHMLSLDVYTKKVVDAIAKVPGKVVLVGHSMGGMVITNAAEQVPAKISKLVYIGAFLPASGQNLGELATSDADSKLGQQLVESADHLTLDVKREMLASLFIGDGSQAAKDQVLAHYRPEPAIPFGNKVTLTAANFGAVDKAYIKTTQDVVISPGLQDRMIAAAGIKAVYPINTSHSPFLSQPHTVSDLLIKIAQ
;
A
#
# COMPACT_ATOMS: atom_id res chain seq x y z
N MET A 1 -74.59 -14.41 70.10
CA MET A 1 -73.19 -14.93 70.11
C MET A 1 -72.33 -14.07 69.19
N LYS A 2 -71.01 -13.96 69.47
CA LYS A 2 -69.90 -13.53 68.57
C LYS A 2 -70.22 -12.38 67.57
N LYS A 3 -69.80 -11.12 67.77
CA LYS A 3 -68.42 -10.52 67.81
C LYS A 3 -68.14 -9.72 66.52
N SER A 4 -67.53 -8.55 66.72
CA SER A 4 -67.08 -7.57 65.71
C SER A 4 -66.10 -8.14 64.67
N ILE A 5 -66.00 -7.50 63.49
CA ILE A 5 -64.75 -6.88 62.99
C ILE A 5 -65.04 -5.93 61.81
N SER A 6 -64.32 -4.81 61.75
CA SER A 6 -64.30 -3.90 60.59
C SER A 6 -63.26 -4.36 59.58
N SER A 7 -63.62 -4.44 58.29
CA SER A 7 -62.72 -4.88 57.23
C SER A 7 -61.96 -3.71 56.60
N LEU A 8 -60.64 -3.88 56.44
CA LEU A 8 -59.74 -2.83 55.99
C LEU A 8 -59.94 -2.43 54.52
N LEU A 9 -59.67 -1.15 54.23
CA LEU A 9 -59.47 -0.63 52.89
C LEU A 9 -58.03 -0.93 52.44
N SER A 10 -57.84 -1.89 51.54
CA SER A 10 -56.52 -2.23 50.98
C SER A 10 -56.30 -1.55 49.62
N ALA A 11 -55.47 -0.51 49.58
CA ALA A 11 -55.06 0.13 48.33
C ALA A 11 -54.05 -0.73 47.56
N VAL A 12 -54.37 -1.11 46.33
CA VAL A 12 -53.45 -1.83 45.44
C VAL A 12 -52.57 -0.81 44.72
N LEU A 13 -51.32 -0.68 45.16
CA LEU A 13 -50.29 0.04 44.40
C LEU A 13 -49.86 -0.81 43.19
N ALA A 14 -50.25 -0.40 41.99
CA ALA A 14 -49.74 -0.97 40.75
C ALA A 14 -48.31 -0.46 40.51
N VAL A 15 -47.31 -1.29 40.87
CA VAL A 15 -45.90 -1.00 40.58
C VAL A 15 -45.65 -1.19 39.08
N PHE A 16 -45.65 -0.10 38.32
CA PHE A 16 -45.15 -0.09 36.95
C PHE A 16 -43.63 -0.28 36.96
N ALA A 17 -43.19 -1.53 36.80
CA ALA A 17 -41.80 -1.83 36.51
C ALA A 17 -41.47 -1.33 35.10
N CYS A 18 -40.83 -0.17 35.00
CA CYS A 18 -40.27 0.31 33.73
C CYS A 18 -39.10 -0.61 33.33
N SER A 19 -39.38 -1.59 32.46
CA SER A 19 -38.36 -2.38 31.78
C SER A 19 -37.45 -1.44 31.00
N SER A 20 -36.27 -1.14 31.56
CA SER A 20 -35.25 -0.37 30.86
C SER A 20 -34.86 -1.12 29.60
N CYS A 21 -35.16 -0.55 28.44
CA CYS A 21 -34.67 -1.05 27.16
C CYS A 21 -33.16 -0.81 27.11
N ALA A 22 -32.40 -1.78 27.62
CA ALA A 22 -30.98 -1.88 27.33
C ALA A 22 -30.84 -1.86 25.80
N LYS A 23 -30.19 -0.82 25.26
CA LYS A 23 -29.79 -0.82 23.87
C LYS A 23 -28.84 -1.99 23.71
N SER A 24 -29.22 -2.97 22.89
CA SER A 24 -28.25 -3.89 22.32
C SER A 24 -27.25 -3.05 21.54
N ASP A 25 -25.99 -3.07 21.95
CA ASP A 25 -24.91 -2.57 21.10
C ASP A 25 -24.90 -3.44 19.84
N GLU A 26 -25.43 -2.91 18.73
CA GLU A 26 -25.20 -3.52 17.43
C GLU A 26 -23.69 -3.58 17.22
N PRO A 27 -23.12 -4.74 16.82
CA PRO A 27 -21.69 -4.84 16.57
C PRO A 27 -21.34 -3.84 15.48
N THR A 28 -20.57 -2.80 15.84
CA THR A 28 -20.15 -1.76 14.90
C THR A 28 -19.36 -2.40 13.78
N VAL A 29 -20.02 -2.59 12.62
CA VAL A 29 -19.42 -3.25 11.46
C VAL A 29 -18.18 -2.46 11.08
N ALA A 30 -17.01 -3.03 11.39
CA ALA A 30 -15.74 -2.38 11.12
C ALA A 30 -15.69 -2.02 9.64
N LYS A 31 -15.45 -0.73 9.36
CA LYS A 31 -15.58 -0.14 8.03
C LYS A 31 -14.63 -0.83 7.05
N SER A 32 -15.15 -1.80 6.31
CA SER A 32 -14.40 -2.57 5.32
C SER A 32 -13.83 -1.63 4.26
N ASN A 33 -12.51 -1.60 4.14
CA ASN A 33 -11.81 -0.84 3.12
C ASN A 33 -11.47 -1.74 1.94
N THR A 34 -11.39 -1.16 0.73
CA THR A 34 -10.81 -1.84 -0.44
C THR A 34 -9.40 -1.33 -0.67
N TYR A 35 -8.40 -2.21 -0.56
CA TYR A 35 -7.01 -1.91 -0.84
C TYR A 35 -6.67 -2.31 -2.28
N VAL A 36 -5.92 -1.45 -2.98
CA VAL A 36 -5.29 -1.78 -4.26
C VAL A 36 -3.78 -1.73 -4.06
N LEU A 37 -3.12 -2.89 -4.20
CA LEU A 37 -1.70 -3.08 -3.89
C LEU A 37 -0.88 -3.17 -5.18
N VAL A 38 0.13 -2.30 -5.30
CA VAL A 38 1.00 -2.17 -6.49
C VAL A 38 2.46 -2.44 -6.09
N HIS A 39 3.06 -3.46 -6.70
CA HIS A 39 4.43 -3.90 -6.41
C HIS A 39 5.52 -2.96 -6.97
N GLY A 40 6.77 -3.20 -6.55
CA GLY A 40 7.94 -2.50 -7.05
C GLY A 40 8.47 -3.04 -8.37
N ALA A 41 9.58 -2.47 -8.82
CA ALA A 41 10.39 -3.02 -9.90
C ALA A 41 11.05 -4.34 -9.46
N TRP A 42 11.36 -5.22 -10.42
CA TRP A 42 11.90 -6.57 -10.21
C TRP A 42 11.03 -7.50 -9.34
N GLN A 43 9.78 -7.10 -9.09
CA GLN A 43 8.81 -7.78 -8.23
C GLN A 43 7.54 -8.12 -9.01
N ALA A 44 6.64 -8.86 -8.36
CA ALA A 44 5.41 -9.37 -8.94
C ALA A 44 4.37 -9.58 -7.81
N PRO A 45 3.09 -9.90 -8.10
CA PRO A 45 2.02 -9.98 -7.10
C PRO A 45 2.32 -10.76 -5.81
N TYR A 46 3.11 -11.85 -5.89
CA TYR A 46 3.45 -12.73 -4.75
C TYR A 46 3.96 -11.97 -3.51
N VAL A 47 4.62 -10.83 -3.70
CA VAL A 47 5.17 -10.04 -2.58
C VAL A 47 4.09 -9.55 -1.60
N TRP A 48 2.84 -9.49 -2.05
CA TRP A 48 1.71 -9.04 -1.26
C TRP A 48 0.90 -10.18 -0.62
N ASP A 49 1.15 -11.45 -0.90
CA ASP A 49 0.24 -12.56 -0.53
C ASP A 49 -0.02 -12.65 0.99
N ALA A 50 1.01 -12.44 1.82
CA ALA A 50 0.86 -12.41 3.28
C ALA A 50 0.06 -11.19 3.77
N VAL A 51 0.38 -10.00 3.25
CA VAL A 51 -0.33 -8.75 3.59
C VAL A 51 -1.79 -8.79 3.12
N ARG A 52 -2.04 -9.37 1.94
CA ARG A 52 -3.37 -9.63 1.41
C ARG A 52 -4.16 -10.52 2.36
N SER A 53 -3.60 -11.66 2.75
CA SER A 53 -4.24 -12.60 3.69
C SER A 53 -4.61 -11.91 5.00
N ASP A 54 -3.70 -11.14 5.61
CA ASP A 54 -3.98 -10.39 6.83
C ASP A 54 -5.15 -9.39 6.69
N LEU A 55 -5.17 -8.63 5.59
CA LEU A 55 -6.19 -7.61 5.33
C LEU A 55 -7.56 -8.26 5.07
N GLU A 56 -7.61 -9.33 4.28
CA GLU A 56 -8.82 -10.12 3.99
C GLU A 56 -9.35 -10.79 5.27
N ASN A 57 -8.47 -11.40 6.09
CA ASN A 57 -8.83 -11.96 7.40
C ASN A 57 -9.35 -10.90 8.40
N LYS A 58 -8.95 -9.64 8.24
CA LYS A 58 -9.45 -8.48 9.01
C LYS A 58 -10.68 -7.81 8.36
N GLY A 59 -11.37 -8.50 7.43
CA GLY A 59 -12.65 -8.09 6.86
C GLY A 59 -12.55 -7.05 5.74
N ASN A 60 -11.39 -6.84 5.15
CA ASN A 60 -11.17 -5.89 4.05
C ASN A 60 -11.20 -6.59 2.69
N GLN A 61 -11.38 -5.82 1.63
CA GLN A 61 -11.21 -6.30 0.25
C GLN A 61 -9.81 -5.94 -0.25
N VAL A 62 -9.16 -6.83 -0.98
CA VAL A 62 -7.81 -6.59 -1.53
C VAL A 62 -7.76 -6.92 -3.01
N ILE A 63 -7.19 -6.01 -3.79
CA ILE A 63 -6.87 -6.22 -5.21
C ILE A 63 -5.35 -6.05 -5.35
N VAL A 64 -4.64 -7.13 -5.62
CA VAL A 64 -3.21 -7.07 -5.99
C VAL A 64 -3.11 -6.89 -7.50
N VAL A 65 -2.36 -5.89 -7.94
CA VAL A 65 -2.19 -5.59 -9.36
C VAL A 65 -0.91 -6.23 -9.88
N GLU A 66 -1.03 -7.14 -10.85
CA GLU A 66 0.08 -7.55 -11.71
C GLU A 66 0.31 -6.46 -12.76
N LEU A 67 1.40 -5.70 -12.67
CA LEU A 67 1.74 -4.71 -13.69
C LEU A 67 2.12 -5.42 -15.00
N PRO A 68 1.85 -4.85 -16.20
CA PRO A 68 2.16 -5.50 -17.47
C PRO A 68 3.67 -5.64 -17.63
N GLY A 69 4.21 -6.87 -17.53
CA GLY A 69 5.63 -7.20 -17.33
C GLY A 69 6.17 -7.03 -15.79
N HIS A 70 5.44 -8.15 -15.34
CA HIS A 70 5.56 -8.81 -14.02
C HIS A 70 4.66 -10.01 -13.80
N GLY A 71 5.12 -10.84 -12.85
CA GLY A 71 4.68 -12.22 -12.69
C GLY A 71 4.67 -12.94 -14.03
N ASN A 72 3.47 -13.36 -14.44
CA ASN A 72 3.21 -14.15 -15.62
C ASN A 72 2.90 -13.30 -16.87
N ASP A 73 2.84 -11.98 -16.74
CA ASP A 73 2.52 -11.06 -17.84
C ASP A 73 3.69 -10.97 -18.84
N GLN A 74 3.37 -11.27 -20.11
CA GLN A 74 4.29 -11.38 -21.24
C GLN A 74 4.22 -10.18 -22.20
N THR A 75 3.67 -9.04 -21.76
CA THR A 75 3.61 -7.83 -22.59
C THR A 75 5.02 -7.43 -23.05
N PRO A 76 5.30 -7.30 -24.37
CA PRO A 76 6.65 -7.05 -24.87
C PRO A 76 7.26 -5.75 -24.32
N THR A 77 8.53 -5.80 -23.93
CA THR A 77 9.22 -4.71 -23.21
C THR A 77 9.12 -3.34 -23.91
N HIS A 78 9.19 -3.32 -25.24
CA HIS A 78 9.10 -2.10 -26.05
C HIS A 78 7.69 -1.45 -26.07
N MET A 79 6.66 -2.15 -25.57
CA MET A 79 5.30 -1.62 -25.42
C MET A 79 5.05 -1.01 -24.03
N LEU A 80 6.02 -1.07 -23.11
CA LEU A 80 5.83 -0.75 -21.70
C LEU A 80 6.20 0.70 -21.39
N SER A 81 5.38 1.32 -20.55
CA SER A 81 5.54 2.70 -20.10
C SER A 81 4.84 2.88 -18.74
N LEU A 82 5.13 3.99 -18.07
CA LEU A 82 4.42 4.38 -16.85
C LEU A 82 2.91 4.50 -17.07
N ASP A 83 2.45 4.95 -18.25
CA ASP A 83 1.03 5.05 -18.56
C ASP A 83 0.37 3.68 -18.80
N VAL A 84 1.10 2.70 -19.35
CA VAL A 84 0.61 1.31 -19.46
C VAL A 84 0.47 0.67 -18.06
N TYR A 85 1.44 0.90 -17.18
CA TYR A 85 1.36 0.48 -15.77
C TYR A 85 0.18 1.18 -15.05
N THR A 86 0.04 2.49 -15.26
CA THR A 86 -1.00 3.33 -14.65
C THR A 86 -2.39 2.88 -15.11
N LYS A 87 -2.57 2.60 -16.41
CA LYS A 87 -3.83 2.08 -16.94
C LYS A 87 -4.22 0.75 -16.29
N LYS A 88 -3.30 -0.19 -16.09
CA LYS A 88 -3.58 -1.48 -15.39
C LYS A 88 -4.13 -1.24 -13.98
N VAL A 89 -3.60 -0.23 -13.26
CA VAL A 89 -4.08 0.18 -11.93
C VAL A 89 -5.44 0.90 -12.01
N VAL A 90 -5.63 1.84 -12.93
CA VAL A 90 -6.90 2.57 -13.11
C VAL A 90 -8.04 1.62 -13.52
N ASP A 91 -7.79 0.68 -14.42
CA ASP A 91 -8.75 -0.36 -14.83
C ASP A 91 -9.10 -1.35 -13.68
N ALA A 92 -8.26 -1.45 -12.64
CA ALA A 92 -8.57 -2.19 -11.42
C ALA A 92 -9.43 -1.34 -10.47
N ILE A 93 -9.07 -0.08 -10.24
CA ILE A 93 -9.82 0.89 -9.40
C ILE A 93 -11.24 1.11 -9.94
N ALA A 94 -11.41 1.15 -11.27
CA ALA A 94 -12.70 1.35 -11.93
C ALA A 94 -13.74 0.26 -11.61
N LYS A 95 -13.30 -0.95 -11.24
CA LYS A 95 -14.17 -2.08 -10.89
C LYS A 95 -14.68 -2.04 -9.45
N VAL A 96 -14.07 -1.23 -8.59
CA VAL A 96 -14.50 -1.06 -7.19
C VAL A 96 -15.66 -0.04 -7.16
N PRO A 97 -16.81 -0.33 -6.50
CA PRO A 97 -17.91 0.64 -6.43
C PRO A 97 -17.52 1.93 -5.68
N GLY A 98 -16.87 1.80 -4.52
CA GLY A 98 -16.50 2.90 -3.63
C GLY A 98 -15.19 3.61 -3.99
N LYS A 99 -14.51 4.11 -2.96
CA LYS A 99 -13.11 4.60 -3.01
C LYS A 99 -12.15 3.50 -2.54
N VAL A 100 -10.90 3.54 -3.01
CA VAL A 100 -9.83 2.61 -2.58
C VAL A 100 -8.76 3.29 -1.74
N VAL A 101 -8.12 2.51 -0.86
CA VAL A 101 -6.78 2.80 -0.34
C VAL A 101 -5.78 2.29 -1.38
N LEU A 102 -5.05 3.20 -2.03
CA LEU A 102 -4.12 2.86 -3.10
C LEU A 102 -2.68 2.82 -2.55
N VAL A 103 -2.06 1.64 -2.60
CA VAL A 103 -0.77 1.35 -1.97
C VAL A 103 0.28 1.06 -3.05
N GLY A 104 1.44 1.71 -2.96
CA GLY A 104 2.54 1.55 -3.90
C GLY A 104 3.88 1.35 -3.18
N HIS A 105 4.60 0.30 -3.55
CA HIS A 105 5.97 0.04 -3.10
C HIS A 105 6.98 0.43 -4.17
N SER A 106 8.14 1.00 -3.79
CA SER A 106 9.26 1.28 -4.71
C SER A 106 8.81 2.05 -5.97
N MET A 107 9.08 1.52 -7.18
CA MET A 107 8.55 2.00 -8.46
C MET A 107 7.02 2.18 -8.48
N GLY A 108 6.26 1.30 -7.81
CA GLY A 108 4.81 1.40 -7.69
C GLY A 108 4.34 2.74 -7.13
N GLY A 109 5.19 3.44 -6.37
CA GLY A 109 4.98 4.83 -5.97
C GLY A 109 4.78 5.80 -7.15
N MET A 110 5.54 5.66 -8.24
CA MET A 110 5.33 6.42 -9.48
C MET A 110 3.96 6.12 -10.09
N VAL A 111 3.60 4.83 -10.14
CA VAL A 111 2.37 4.33 -10.77
C VAL A 111 1.13 4.82 -10.00
N ILE A 112 1.13 4.74 -8.66
CA ILE A 112 0.01 5.24 -7.85
C ILE A 112 -0.09 6.77 -7.87
N THR A 113 1.03 7.46 -8.06
CA THR A 113 1.06 8.93 -8.19
C THR A 113 0.42 9.38 -9.50
N ASN A 114 0.76 8.74 -10.63
CA ASN A 114 0.13 9.02 -11.92
C ASN A 114 -1.36 8.60 -11.93
N ALA A 115 -1.70 7.47 -11.32
CA ALA A 115 -3.10 7.03 -11.16
C ALA A 115 -3.94 8.02 -10.32
N ALA A 116 -3.34 8.64 -9.30
CA ALA A 116 -4.01 9.63 -8.47
C ALA A 116 -4.22 10.98 -9.15
N GLU A 117 -3.44 11.32 -10.18
CA GLU A 117 -3.76 12.45 -11.06
C GLU A 117 -4.97 12.13 -11.95
N GLN A 118 -5.09 10.89 -12.44
CA GLN A 118 -6.16 10.48 -13.36
C GLN A 118 -7.50 10.22 -12.68
N VAL A 119 -7.52 9.59 -11.49
CA VAL A 119 -8.76 9.20 -10.78
C VAL A 119 -8.79 9.59 -9.29
N PRO A 120 -8.47 10.84 -8.91
CA PRO A 120 -8.41 11.28 -7.50
C PRO A 120 -9.71 11.04 -6.73
N ALA A 121 -10.86 11.21 -7.39
CA ALA A 121 -12.18 10.99 -6.82
C ALA A 121 -12.42 9.53 -6.37
N LYS A 122 -11.71 8.55 -6.95
CA LYS A 122 -11.82 7.12 -6.62
C LYS A 122 -10.84 6.65 -5.53
N ILE A 123 -10.01 7.54 -4.99
CA ILE A 123 -9.03 7.20 -3.96
C ILE A 123 -9.43 7.88 -2.64
N SER A 124 -9.32 7.16 -1.51
CA SER A 124 -9.53 7.67 -0.15
C SER A 124 -8.22 7.96 0.58
N LYS A 125 -7.15 7.24 0.23
CA LYS A 125 -5.81 7.39 0.80
C LYS A 125 -4.76 6.88 -0.19
N LEU A 126 -3.67 7.60 -0.37
CA LEU A 126 -2.44 7.09 -0.99
C LEU A 126 -1.48 6.62 0.11
N VAL A 127 -0.90 5.44 -0.07
CA VAL A 127 0.11 4.90 0.85
C VAL A 127 1.36 4.49 0.10
N TYR A 128 2.47 5.15 0.43
CA TYR A 128 3.79 4.87 -0.11
C TYR A 128 4.54 3.96 0.86
N ILE A 129 5.17 2.88 0.40
CA ILE A 129 5.99 1.99 1.24
C ILE A 129 7.38 1.90 0.62
N GLY A 130 8.40 2.49 1.25
CA GLY A 130 9.78 2.51 0.70
C GLY A 130 9.81 2.87 -0.79
N ALA A 131 9.10 3.93 -1.17
CA ALA A 131 8.65 4.17 -2.54
C ALA A 131 9.09 5.52 -3.12
N PHE A 132 9.24 5.56 -4.45
CA PHE A 132 9.44 6.81 -5.19
C PHE A 132 8.17 7.66 -5.13
N LEU A 133 8.33 8.92 -4.74
CA LEU A 133 7.26 9.89 -4.58
C LEU A 133 7.66 11.16 -5.35
N PRO A 134 7.32 11.22 -6.66
CA PRO A 134 7.79 12.29 -7.54
C PRO A 134 7.02 13.59 -7.36
N ALA A 135 7.71 14.71 -7.58
CA ALA A 135 7.07 15.98 -7.92
C ALA A 135 6.71 16.04 -9.42
N SER A 136 5.85 16.99 -9.79
CA SER A 136 5.47 17.24 -11.18
C SER A 136 6.72 17.51 -12.05
N GLY A 137 6.83 16.83 -13.19
CA GLY A 137 7.97 16.93 -14.11
C GLY A 137 9.14 15.99 -13.81
N GLN A 138 9.11 15.17 -12.75
CA GLN A 138 10.15 14.17 -12.46
C GLN A 138 9.81 12.77 -13.01
N ASN A 139 10.84 11.99 -13.32
CA ASN A 139 10.74 10.54 -13.57
C ASN A 139 11.50 9.71 -12.50
N LEU A 140 11.46 8.38 -12.61
CA LEU A 140 12.11 7.49 -11.64
C LEU A 140 13.63 7.55 -11.75
N GLY A 141 14.17 7.56 -12.98
CA GLY A 141 15.62 7.60 -13.22
C GLY A 141 16.28 8.82 -12.58
N GLU A 142 15.71 10.00 -12.76
CA GLU A 142 16.17 11.25 -12.15
C GLU A 142 16.19 11.19 -10.61
N LEU A 143 15.15 10.60 -10.00
CA LEU A 143 15.09 10.41 -8.55
C LEU A 143 16.15 9.42 -8.07
N ALA A 144 16.30 8.26 -8.74
CA ALA A 144 17.28 7.24 -8.39
C ALA A 144 18.72 7.74 -8.53
N THR A 145 19.04 8.48 -9.61
CA THR A 145 20.36 9.11 -9.79
C THR A 145 20.63 10.21 -8.75
N SER A 146 19.60 10.81 -8.14
CA SER A 146 19.76 11.79 -7.06
C SER A 146 20.07 11.20 -5.68
N ASP A 147 20.14 9.87 -5.56
CA ASP A 147 20.36 9.14 -4.31
C ASP A 147 21.79 8.61 -4.18
N ALA A 148 22.70 9.46 -3.72
CA ALA A 148 24.11 9.13 -3.55
C ALA A 148 24.36 7.99 -2.53
N ASP A 149 23.40 7.71 -1.65
CA ASP A 149 23.48 6.64 -0.65
C ASP A 149 22.90 5.30 -1.15
N SER A 150 22.28 5.26 -2.35
CA SER A 150 21.73 4.03 -2.92
C SER A 150 22.82 3.07 -3.36
N LYS A 151 22.70 1.80 -2.93
CA LYS A 151 23.61 0.71 -3.31
C LYS A 151 23.17 -0.02 -4.57
N LEU A 152 21.94 0.19 -5.04
CA LEU A 152 21.38 -0.50 -6.20
C LEU A 152 22.13 -0.14 -7.51
N GLY A 153 22.38 1.15 -7.76
CA GLY A 153 22.87 1.63 -9.06
C GLY A 153 24.18 0.99 -9.52
N GLN A 154 25.07 0.64 -8.59
CA GLN A 154 26.36 -0.01 -8.87
C GLN A 154 26.24 -1.52 -9.20
N GLN A 155 25.06 -2.09 -9.01
CA GLN A 155 24.75 -3.52 -9.21
C GLN A 155 23.75 -3.77 -10.36
N LEU A 156 23.28 -2.71 -11.02
CA LEU A 156 22.50 -2.81 -12.25
C LEU A 156 23.37 -3.37 -13.38
N VAL A 157 22.74 -4.15 -14.27
CA VAL A 157 23.33 -4.66 -15.51
C VAL A 157 22.33 -4.37 -16.62
N GLU A 158 22.73 -3.56 -17.59
CA GLU A 158 21.87 -3.19 -18.72
C GLU A 158 21.89 -4.27 -19.81
N SER A 159 20.75 -4.50 -20.44
CA SER A 159 20.60 -5.36 -21.61
C SER A 159 21.22 -4.74 -22.87
N ALA A 160 21.68 -5.59 -23.80
CA ALA A 160 22.33 -5.14 -25.03
C ALA A 160 21.40 -4.43 -26.03
N ASP A 161 20.09 -4.44 -25.80
CA ASP A 161 19.07 -3.69 -26.55
C ASP A 161 18.54 -2.47 -25.78
N HIS A 162 19.07 -2.21 -24.57
CA HIS A 162 18.67 -1.14 -23.65
C HIS A 162 17.19 -1.20 -23.21
N LEU A 163 16.51 -2.34 -23.39
CA LEU A 163 15.08 -2.48 -23.04
C LEU A 163 14.85 -2.90 -21.58
N THR A 164 15.78 -3.65 -20.98
CA THR A 164 15.71 -4.09 -19.56
C THR A 164 16.96 -3.77 -18.75
N LEU A 165 16.75 -3.67 -17.44
CA LEU A 165 17.76 -3.58 -16.38
C LEU A 165 17.66 -4.81 -15.48
N ASP A 166 18.73 -5.60 -15.44
CA ASP A 166 18.96 -6.71 -14.51
C ASP A 166 19.73 -6.19 -13.27
N VAL A 167 19.82 -7.00 -12.22
CA VAL A 167 20.59 -6.72 -10.99
C VAL A 167 21.40 -7.97 -10.66
N LYS A 168 22.72 -7.81 -10.47
CA LYS A 168 23.65 -8.91 -10.16
C LYS A 168 23.05 -9.88 -9.13
N ARG A 169 22.90 -11.15 -9.52
CA ARG A 169 22.06 -12.13 -8.82
C ARG A 169 22.45 -12.34 -7.36
N GLU A 170 23.75 -12.29 -7.08
CA GLU A 170 24.35 -12.38 -5.74
C GLU A 170 24.00 -11.19 -4.83
N MET A 171 23.65 -10.03 -5.40
CA MET A 171 23.29 -8.82 -4.66
C MET A 171 21.80 -8.74 -4.31
N LEU A 172 20.93 -9.47 -5.04
CA LEU A 172 19.46 -9.38 -4.90
C LEU A 172 18.98 -9.50 -3.44
N ALA A 173 19.42 -10.55 -2.76
CA ALA A 173 19.01 -10.84 -1.39
C ALA A 173 19.52 -9.80 -0.37
N SER A 174 20.66 -9.16 -0.63
CA SER A 174 21.23 -8.14 0.27
C SER A 174 20.64 -6.75 0.05
N LEU A 175 20.24 -6.43 -1.18
CA LEU A 175 19.63 -5.15 -1.55
C LEU A 175 18.14 -5.10 -1.18
N PHE A 176 17.36 -6.09 -1.63
CA PHE A 176 15.89 -6.01 -1.60
C PHE A 176 15.26 -6.54 -0.31
N ILE A 177 15.92 -7.45 0.41
CA ILE A 177 15.32 -8.21 1.52
C ILE A 177 16.38 -8.63 2.57
N GLY A 178 17.36 -7.76 2.85
CA GLY A 178 18.53 -8.08 3.69
C GLY A 178 18.19 -8.55 5.11
N ASP A 179 17.13 -7.99 5.71
CA ASP A 179 16.58 -8.35 7.02
C ASP A 179 15.66 -9.58 7.01
N GLY A 180 15.28 -10.08 5.83
CA GLY A 180 14.35 -11.20 5.69
C GLY A 180 14.92 -12.56 6.12
N SER A 181 14.00 -13.49 6.39
CA SER A 181 14.32 -14.92 6.59
C SER A 181 14.90 -15.54 5.31
N GLN A 182 15.51 -16.72 5.42
CA GLN A 182 16.00 -17.42 4.22
C GLN A 182 14.86 -17.70 3.22
N ALA A 183 13.68 -18.13 3.70
CA ALA A 183 12.52 -18.33 2.84
C ALA A 183 12.07 -17.04 2.11
N ALA A 184 12.13 -15.87 2.76
CA ALA A 184 11.85 -14.59 2.11
C ALA A 184 12.89 -14.23 1.04
N LYS A 185 14.16 -14.56 1.27
CA LYS A 185 15.26 -14.40 0.31
C LYS A 185 15.11 -15.35 -0.89
N ASP A 186 14.74 -16.60 -0.63
CA ASP A 186 14.49 -17.62 -1.66
C ASP A 186 13.30 -17.23 -2.54
N GLN A 187 12.22 -16.69 -1.96
CA GLN A 187 11.07 -16.15 -2.70
C GLN A 187 11.48 -15.04 -3.67
N VAL A 188 12.29 -14.06 -3.23
CA VAL A 188 12.83 -13.01 -4.12
C VAL A 188 13.69 -13.63 -5.22
N LEU A 189 14.59 -14.56 -4.90
CA LEU A 189 15.49 -15.19 -5.87
C LEU A 189 14.77 -16.11 -6.89
N ALA A 190 13.62 -16.68 -6.53
CA ALA A 190 12.83 -17.58 -7.36
C ALA A 190 11.88 -16.84 -8.32
N HIS A 191 11.34 -15.69 -7.92
CA HIS A 191 10.38 -14.91 -8.71
C HIS A 191 10.97 -13.64 -9.36
N TYR A 192 12.30 -13.45 -9.25
CA TYR A 192 13.03 -12.38 -9.93
C TYR A 192 13.01 -12.51 -11.46
N ARG A 193 12.87 -11.37 -12.15
CA ARG A 193 13.13 -11.20 -13.59
C ARG A 193 13.69 -9.78 -13.86
N PRO A 194 14.46 -9.56 -14.94
CA PRO A 194 14.88 -8.22 -15.35
C PRO A 194 13.68 -7.28 -15.55
N GLU A 195 13.86 -6.00 -15.19
CA GLU A 195 12.81 -4.97 -15.23
C GLU A 195 12.88 -4.16 -16.54
N PRO A 196 11.75 -3.83 -17.18
CA PRO A 196 11.69 -2.88 -18.29
C PRO A 196 12.22 -1.49 -17.93
N ALA A 197 13.16 -0.97 -18.72
CA ALA A 197 13.79 0.33 -18.47
C ALA A 197 12.92 1.52 -18.91
N ILE A 198 12.09 1.37 -19.96
CA ILE A 198 11.33 2.47 -20.57
C ILE A 198 10.44 3.23 -19.55
N PRO A 199 9.66 2.58 -18.66
CA PRO A 199 8.87 3.25 -17.63
C PRO A 199 9.67 4.21 -16.74
N PHE A 200 10.96 3.95 -16.50
CA PHE A 200 11.78 4.77 -15.59
C PHE A 200 12.04 6.18 -16.14
N GLY A 201 12.01 6.35 -17.47
CA GLY A 201 12.20 7.63 -18.14
C GLY A 201 10.93 8.50 -18.22
N ASN A 202 9.74 7.91 -18.01
CA ASN A 202 8.48 8.65 -18.14
C ASN A 202 8.25 9.60 -16.96
N LYS A 203 8.03 10.88 -17.27
CA LYS A 203 7.78 11.94 -16.29
C LYS A 203 6.30 12.00 -15.91
N VAL A 204 5.99 12.20 -14.63
CA VAL A 204 4.62 12.51 -14.19
C VAL A 204 4.30 13.99 -14.40
N THR A 205 3.03 14.31 -14.65
CA THR A 205 2.50 15.67 -14.57
C THR A 205 1.42 15.67 -13.49
N LEU A 206 1.57 16.50 -12.46
CA LEU A 206 0.73 16.48 -11.26
C LEU A 206 0.13 17.86 -10.98
N THR A 207 -1.12 17.91 -10.50
CA THR A 207 -1.84 19.14 -10.15
C THR A 207 -2.25 19.18 -8.68
N ALA A 208 -2.50 20.39 -8.18
CA ALA A 208 -3.04 20.59 -6.83
C ALA A 208 -4.47 20.06 -6.66
N ALA A 209 -5.27 20.06 -7.74
CA ALA A 209 -6.68 19.68 -7.72
C ALA A 209 -6.90 18.16 -7.74
N ASN A 210 -6.00 17.40 -8.38
CA ASN A 210 -6.10 15.95 -8.50
C ASN A 210 -5.15 15.26 -7.52
N PHE A 211 -3.90 14.94 -7.92
CA PHE A 211 -2.93 14.29 -7.04
C PHE A 211 -2.74 15.04 -5.72
N GLY A 212 -2.64 16.37 -5.76
CA GLY A 212 -2.45 17.22 -4.60
C GLY A 212 -3.54 17.04 -3.53
N ALA A 213 -4.80 16.94 -3.95
CA ALA A 213 -5.98 16.90 -3.08
C ALA A 213 -6.25 15.53 -2.42
N VAL A 214 -5.59 14.45 -2.85
CA VAL A 214 -5.73 13.14 -2.20
C VAL A 214 -4.84 13.07 -0.95
N ASP A 215 -5.38 12.60 0.19
CA ASP A 215 -4.60 12.36 1.40
C ASP A 215 -3.47 11.35 1.16
N LYS A 216 -2.29 11.61 1.75
CA LYS A 216 -1.07 10.79 1.57
C LYS A 216 -0.50 10.36 2.93
N ALA A 217 -0.06 9.12 3.01
CA ALA A 217 0.74 8.56 4.10
C ALA A 217 1.97 7.83 3.56
N TYR A 218 3.03 7.74 4.36
CA TYR A 218 4.30 7.13 3.96
C TYR A 218 4.82 6.18 5.04
N ILE A 219 5.03 4.91 4.68
CA ILE A 219 5.70 3.89 5.49
C ILE A 219 7.18 3.88 5.10
N LYS A 220 8.04 4.35 6.02
CA LYS A 220 9.47 4.58 5.76
C LYS A 220 10.30 3.36 6.18
N THR A 221 10.94 2.70 5.21
CA THR A 221 11.86 1.58 5.40
C THR A 221 13.19 2.11 5.92
N THR A 222 13.51 1.92 7.21
CA THR A 222 14.64 2.63 7.84
C THR A 222 16.02 1.98 7.65
N GLN A 223 16.09 0.75 7.12
CA GLN A 223 17.32 0.05 6.76
C GLN A 223 17.43 -0.16 5.23
N ASP A 224 16.74 0.67 4.46
CA ASP A 224 16.69 0.60 3.00
C ASP A 224 18.03 1.01 2.38
N VAL A 225 18.46 0.25 1.36
CA VAL A 225 19.70 0.49 0.59
C VAL A 225 19.44 0.60 -0.91
N VAL A 226 18.17 0.57 -1.33
CA VAL A 226 17.70 0.72 -2.71
C VAL A 226 17.15 2.12 -2.92
N ILE A 227 16.27 2.59 -2.01
CA ILE A 227 15.85 3.99 -1.90
C ILE A 227 16.24 4.44 -0.49
N SER A 228 17.32 5.19 -0.36
CA SER A 228 17.90 5.50 0.95
C SER A 228 16.91 6.24 1.87
N PRO A 229 17.00 6.07 3.19
CA PRO A 229 16.21 6.87 4.14
C PRO A 229 16.31 8.39 3.90
N GLY A 230 17.43 8.88 3.37
CA GLY A 230 17.64 10.28 3.00
C GLY A 230 16.95 10.72 1.71
N LEU A 231 16.85 9.86 0.68
CA LEU A 231 15.96 10.14 -0.47
C LEU A 231 14.49 10.07 -0.04
N GLN A 232 14.10 9.10 0.78
CA GLN A 232 12.74 8.99 1.30
C GLN A 232 12.35 10.27 2.06
N ASP A 233 13.18 10.77 2.99
CA ASP A 233 12.92 12.03 3.71
C ASP A 233 12.81 13.25 2.78
N ARG A 234 13.67 13.36 1.76
CA ARG A 234 13.59 14.44 0.76
C ARG A 234 12.25 14.45 0.02
N MET A 235 11.78 13.29 -0.43
CA MET A 235 10.50 13.17 -1.15
C MET A 235 9.29 13.39 -0.23
N ILE A 236 9.32 12.85 0.99
CA ILE A 236 8.29 13.07 2.03
C ILE A 236 8.14 14.57 2.33
N ALA A 237 9.26 15.28 2.52
CA ALA A 237 9.28 16.71 2.81
C ALA A 237 8.78 17.55 1.61
N ALA A 238 9.24 17.24 0.39
CA ALA A 238 8.81 17.92 -0.83
C ALA A 238 7.31 17.76 -1.11
N ALA A 239 6.73 16.60 -0.78
CA ALA A 239 5.30 16.33 -0.89
C ALA A 239 4.46 16.80 0.32
N GLY A 240 5.10 17.35 1.37
CA GLY A 240 4.43 17.84 2.57
C GLY A 240 3.74 16.76 3.43
N ILE A 241 4.15 15.48 3.31
CA ILE A 241 3.49 14.37 4.02
C ILE A 241 3.78 14.45 5.51
N LYS A 242 2.73 14.60 6.32
CA LYS A 242 2.79 14.59 7.79
C LYS A 242 2.57 13.21 8.40
N ALA A 243 1.87 12.32 7.69
CA ALA A 243 1.53 10.98 8.16
C ALA A 243 2.64 9.98 7.78
N VAL A 244 3.73 10.00 8.56
CA VAL A 244 4.93 9.17 8.32
C VAL A 244 5.05 8.08 9.41
N TYR A 245 5.26 6.84 8.98
CA TYR A 245 5.29 5.65 9.82
C TYR A 245 6.61 4.89 9.58
N PRO A 246 7.64 5.05 10.43
CA PRO A 246 8.90 4.32 10.26
C PRO A 246 8.72 2.84 10.58
N ILE A 247 9.33 1.97 9.77
CA ILE A 247 9.40 0.53 9.99
C ILE A 247 10.85 0.05 9.84
N ASN A 248 11.35 -0.71 10.83
CA ASN A 248 12.74 -1.15 10.89
C ASN A 248 12.97 -2.40 10.03
N THR A 249 13.07 -2.18 8.72
CA THR A 249 13.21 -3.20 7.65
C THR A 249 14.11 -2.67 6.54
N SER A 250 14.62 -3.57 5.69
CA SER A 250 15.15 -3.19 4.37
C SER A 250 14.00 -2.91 3.37
N HIS A 251 14.25 -2.99 2.07
CA HIS A 251 13.34 -2.49 1.04
C HIS A 251 11.98 -3.21 0.98
N SER A 252 11.89 -4.51 1.32
CA SER A 252 10.67 -5.33 1.12
C SER A 252 9.96 -5.72 2.44
N PRO A 253 9.34 -4.78 3.18
CA PRO A 253 8.76 -5.03 4.50
C PRO A 253 7.56 -6.00 4.49
N PHE A 254 6.87 -6.13 3.36
CA PHE A 254 5.78 -7.11 3.16
C PHE A 254 6.29 -8.57 3.09
N LEU A 255 7.59 -8.80 2.90
CA LEU A 255 8.22 -10.13 3.01
C LEU A 255 8.89 -10.35 4.37
N SER A 256 9.50 -9.32 5.00
CA SER A 256 10.18 -9.50 6.29
C SER A 256 9.26 -9.29 7.52
N GLN A 257 8.27 -8.40 7.44
CA GLN A 257 7.36 -8.04 8.53
C GLN A 257 5.90 -7.80 8.03
N PRO A 258 5.28 -8.76 7.30
CA PRO A 258 3.96 -8.58 6.68
C PRO A 258 2.88 -8.10 7.66
N HIS A 259 2.74 -8.73 8.83
CA HIS A 259 1.73 -8.36 9.82
C HIS A 259 1.84 -6.89 10.26
N THR A 260 3.07 -6.38 10.42
CA THR A 260 3.33 -4.96 10.74
C THR A 260 2.92 -4.04 9.61
N VAL A 261 3.15 -4.42 8.34
CA VAL A 261 2.65 -3.68 7.17
C VAL A 261 1.12 -3.66 7.17
N SER A 262 0.47 -4.81 7.39
CA SER A 262 -0.98 -4.95 7.42
C SER A 262 -1.63 -4.08 8.51
N ASP A 263 -1.06 -4.04 9.71
CA ASP A 263 -1.54 -3.19 10.81
C ASP A 263 -1.31 -1.70 10.55
N LEU A 264 -0.19 -1.33 9.93
CA LEU A 264 0.05 0.05 9.49
C LEU A 264 -0.94 0.48 8.41
N LEU A 265 -1.22 -0.37 7.42
CA LEU A 265 -2.21 -0.09 6.36
C LEU A 265 -3.61 0.13 6.95
N ILE A 266 -4.04 -0.71 7.89
CA ILE A 266 -5.33 -0.54 8.58
C ILE A 266 -5.37 0.75 9.40
N LYS A 267 -4.30 1.07 10.13
CA LYS A 267 -4.18 2.32 10.91
C LYS A 267 -4.19 3.58 10.03
N ILE A 268 -3.70 3.47 8.79
CA ILE A 268 -3.66 4.57 7.80
C ILE A 268 -5.01 4.75 7.07
N ALA A 269 -5.85 3.72 7.05
CA ALA A 269 -7.14 3.69 6.37
C ALA A 269 -8.35 4.11 7.25
N GLN A 270 -8.10 4.49 8.50
CA GLN A 270 -9.08 5.00 9.47
C GLN A 270 -9.33 6.50 9.27
#